data_AF-A0A0L8FPQ8-F1
#
_entry.id   AF-A0A0L8FPQ8-F1
#
_cell.length_a   1.000
_cell.length_b   1.000
_cell.length_c   1.000
_cell.angle_alpha   90.00
_cell.angle_beta   90.00
_cell.angle_gamma   90.00
#
_symmetry.space_group_name_H-M   'P 1'
#
loop_
_entity.id
_entity.type
_entity.pdbx_description
1 polymer ?
#
loop_
_entity_poly.entity_id
_entity_poly.type
_entity_poly.pdbx_seq_one_letter_code
_entity_poly.pdbx_strand_id
1 'polypeptide(L)'
;MVAVVFDGTAANTGSKGHILRHLDDKLKKPLYWFVYQLHANELPLSHLINDLDRKTTGPRGFLGPIGKRLGRFEALSVVKFNQIPSVDRNDLSTDHF
;
A
#
# COMPACT_ATOMS: atom_id res chain seq x y z
N MET A 1 6.40 7.86 15.20
CA MET A 1 5.83 6.92 14.22
C MET A 1 6.98 6.40 13.39
N VAL A 2 7.26 5.09 13.42
CA VAL A 2 8.34 4.48 12.63
C VAL A 2 7.67 3.80 11.44
N ALA A 3 8.00 4.25 10.23
CA ALA A 3 7.55 3.62 8.99
C ALA A 3 8.74 2.85 8.40
N VAL A 4 8.50 1.61 8.00
CA VAL A 4 9.48 0.80 7.28
C VAL A 4 8.97 0.68 5.85
N VAL A 5 9.73 1.21 4.89
CA VAL A 5 9.42 1.11 3.47
C VAL A 5 10.21 -0.05 2.89
N PHE A 6 9.51 -0.97 2.24
CA PHE A 6 10.10 -2.06 1.48
C PHE A 6 9.80 -1.84 0.02
N ASP A 7 10.83 -1.94 -0.83
CA ASP A 7 10.58 -2.21 -2.24
C ASP A 7 10.20 -3.70 -2.39
N GLY A 8 9.36 -4.01 -3.38
CA GLY A 8 8.85 -5.37 -3.60
C GLY A 8 9.88 -6.39 -4.07
N THR A 9 11.18 -6.05 -4.06
CA THR A 9 12.25 -6.91 -4.56
C THR A 9 12.28 -8.24 -3.81
N ALA A 10 12.49 -9.35 -4.53
CA ALA A 10 12.58 -10.69 -3.95
C ALA A 10 13.61 -10.81 -2.80
N ALA A 11 14.65 -9.98 -2.79
CA ALA A 11 15.62 -9.88 -1.70
C ALA A 11 14.99 -9.45 -0.35
N ASN A 12 13.92 -8.64 -0.41
CA ASN A 12 13.24 -8.07 0.75
C ASN A 12 12.00 -8.89 1.16
N THR A 13 11.27 -9.44 0.19
CA THR A 13 9.96 -10.10 0.36
C THR A 13 9.97 -11.63 0.25
N GLY A 14 11.11 -12.30 0.05
CA GLY A 14 11.11 -13.76 -0.13
C GLY A 14 10.73 -14.58 1.11
N SER A 15 10.41 -15.87 0.92
CA SER A 15 9.82 -16.75 1.94
C SER A 15 10.81 -17.35 2.96
N LYS A 16 12.13 -17.34 2.68
CA LYS A 16 13.17 -17.91 3.56
C LYS A 16 14.35 -16.95 3.77
N GLY A 17 14.56 -16.50 5.02
CA GLY A 17 15.75 -15.74 5.42
C GLY A 17 15.81 -14.29 4.94
N HIS A 18 14.67 -13.74 4.50
CA HIS A 18 14.61 -12.35 4.02
C HIS A 18 14.24 -11.38 5.13
N ILE A 19 14.53 -10.09 4.89
CA ILE A 19 14.42 -9.00 5.87
C ILE A 19 13.01 -8.92 6.46
N LEU A 20 11.96 -9.10 5.64
CA LEU A 20 10.57 -9.02 6.10
C LEU A 20 10.20 -10.15 7.06
N ARG A 21 10.67 -11.39 6.81
CA ARG A 21 10.48 -12.54 7.71
C ARG A 21 11.16 -12.30 9.06
N HIS A 22 12.37 -11.75 9.05
CA HIS A 22 13.09 -11.41 10.27
C HIS A 22 12.41 -10.28 11.06
N LEU A 23 11.77 -9.32 10.38
CA LEU A 23 10.98 -8.28 11.01
C LEU A 23 9.68 -8.82 11.59
N ASP A 24 9.00 -9.75 10.92
CA ASP A 24 7.83 -10.46 11.44
C ASP A 24 8.17 -11.16 12.76
N ASP A 25 9.30 -11.87 12.82
CA ASP A 25 9.75 -12.60 14.00
C ASP A 25 10.09 -11.67 15.18
N LYS A 26 10.70 -10.51 14.90
CA LYS A 26 11.05 -9.50 15.89
C LYS A 26 9.83 -8.74 16.42
N LEU A 27 8.89 -8.41 15.54
CA LEU A 27 7.70 -7.62 15.87
C LEU A 27 6.52 -8.48 16.29
N LYS A 28 6.62 -9.81 16.14
CA LYS A 28 5.55 -10.80 16.40
C LYS A 28 4.25 -10.44 15.68
N LYS A 29 4.37 -9.97 14.44
CA LYS A 29 3.25 -9.54 13.58
C LYS A 29 3.42 -10.10 12.17
N PRO A 30 2.33 -10.40 11.45
CA PRO A 30 2.38 -10.91 10.08
C PRO A 30 2.53 -9.77 9.05
N LEU A 31 3.65 -9.04 9.04
CA LEU A 31 3.88 -7.97 8.06
C LEU A 31 4.08 -8.51 6.65
N TYR A 32 4.58 -9.75 6.52
CA TYR A 32 4.68 -10.43 5.23
C TYR A 32 3.37 -10.38 4.44
N TRP A 33 2.27 -10.78 5.08
CA TRP A 33 0.95 -10.81 4.44
C TRP A 33 0.47 -9.41 4.06
N PHE A 34 0.71 -8.42 4.93
CA PHE A 34 0.31 -7.05 4.68
C PHE A 34 1.05 -6.45 3.47
N VAL A 35 2.37 -6.64 3.40
CA VAL A 35 3.18 -6.18 2.26
C VAL A 35 2.81 -6.93 0.99
N TYR A 36 2.58 -8.24 1.06
CA TYR A 36 2.13 -9.04 -0.09
C TYR A 36 0.79 -8.54 -0.65
N GLN A 37 -0.19 -8.26 0.23
CA GLN A 37 -1.47 -7.68 -0.18
C GLN A 37 -1.33 -6.28 -0.78
N LEU A 38 -0.50 -5.41 -0.19
CA LEU A 38 -0.24 -4.09 -0.76
C LEU A 38 0.35 -4.20 -2.17
N HIS A 39 1.31 -5.09 -2.36
CA HIS A 39 1.99 -5.26 -3.65
C HIS A 39 1.07 -5.87 -4.71
N ALA A 40 0.22 -6.84 -4.33
CA ALA A 40 -0.80 -7.40 -5.22
C ALA A 40 -1.80 -6.34 -5.73
N ASN A 41 -2.10 -5.33 -4.91
CA ASN A 41 -2.97 -4.23 -5.29
C ASN A 41 -2.27 -3.13 -6.09
N GLU A 42 -0.94 -3.10 -6.15
CA GLU A 42 -0.20 -2.01 -6.78
C GLU A 42 -0.49 -1.88 -8.28
N LEU A 43 -0.40 -2.98 -9.04
CA LEU A 43 -0.66 -2.99 -10.48
C LEU A 43 -2.09 -2.58 -10.85
N PRO A 44 -3.16 -3.20 -10.31
CA PRO A 44 -4.53 -2.82 -10.65
C PRO A 44 -4.86 -1.39 -10.19
N LEU A 45 -4.37 -0.95 -9.03
CA LEU A 45 -4.55 0.44 -8.59
C LEU A 45 -3.81 1.42 -9.49
N SER A 46 -2.60 1.09 -9.94
CA SER A 46 -1.84 1.92 -10.88
C SER A 46 -2.57 2.10 -12.20
N HIS A 47 -3.15 1.03 -12.75
CA HIS A 47 -3.99 1.12 -13.95
C HIS A 47 -5.24 1.98 -13.71
N LEU A 48 -5.95 1.76 -12.60
CA LEU A 48 -7.12 2.56 -12.25
C LEU A 48 -6.79 4.05 -12.09
N ILE A 49 -5.69 4.37 -11.42
CA ILE A 49 -5.23 5.75 -11.24
C ILE A 49 -4.83 6.36 -12.59
N ASN A 50 -4.17 5.58 -13.46
CA ASN A 50 -3.83 6.04 -14.80
C ASN A 50 -5.09 6.36 -15.63
N ASP A 51 -6.16 5.57 -15.50
CA ASP A 51 -7.42 5.83 -16.19
C ASP A 51 -8.15 7.06 -15.62
N LEU A 52 -8.16 7.20 -14.29
CA LEU A 52 -8.84 8.30 -13.59
C LEU A 52 -8.10 9.64 -13.67
N ASP A 53 -6.77 9.62 -13.59
CA ASP A 53 -5.93 10.80 -13.37
C ASP A 53 -4.82 10.98 -14.42
N ARG A 54 -4.83 10.15 -15.47
CA ARG A 54 -3.79 10.07 -16.49
C ARG A 54 -2.44 9.64 -15.93
N LYS A 55 -1.54 9.30 -16.84
CA LYS A 55 -0.19 8.84 -16.51
C LYS A 55 0.56 9.95 -15.77
N THR A 56 1.10 9.63 -14.60
CA THR A 56 2.01 10.52 -13.89
C THR A 56 3.36 10.55 -14.59
N THR A 57 3.91 11.72 -14.88
CA THR A 57 5.26 11.87 -15.49
C THR A 57 6.39 11.90 -14.45
N GLY A 58 6.04 11.90 -13.16
CA GLY A 58 6.98 11.83 -12.03
C GLY A 58 6.30 12.11 -10.69
N PRO A 59 7.05 12.14 -9.57
CA PRO A 59 6.49 12.31 -8.22
C PRO A 59 5.68 13.59 -7.99
N ARG A 60 5.95 14.62 -8.79
CA ARG A 60 5.23 15.91 -8.80
C ARG A 60 4.54 16.17 -10.14
N GLY A 61 4.62 15.20 -11.07
CA GLY A 61 4.12 15.29 -12.44
C GLY A 61 2.68 14.79 -12.55
N PHE A 62 1.82 15.22 -11.64
CA PHE A 62 0.40 14.88 -11.70
C PHE A 62 -0.29 15.69 -12.80
N LEU A 63 -0.78 15.00 -13.83
CA LEU A 63 -1.39 15.64 -14.99
C LEU A 63 -2.92 15.74 -14.86
N GLY A 64 -3.55 14.80 -14.17
CA GLY A 64 -4.99 14.75 -13.99
C GLY A 64 -5.51 15.59 -12.81
N PRO A 65 -6.85 15.71 -12.73
CA PRO A 65 -7.52 16.57 -11.78
C PRO A 65 -7.37 16.12 -10.31
N ILE A 66 -7.20 14.83 -10.04
CA ILE A 66 -7.04 14.25 -8.70
C ILE A 66 -5.65 14.59 -8.18
N GLY A 67 -4.60 14.26 -8.93
CA GLY A 67 -3.23 14.51 -8.52
C GLY A 67 -2.87 16.00 -8.51
N LYS A 68 -3.49 16.83 -9.35
CA LYS A 68 -3.37 18.31 -9.26
C LYS A 68 -3.94 18.87 -7.96
N ARG A 69 -5.04 18.32 -7.45
CA ARG A 69 -5.57 18.68 -6.11
C ARG A 69 -4.62 18.24 -4.99
N LEU A 70 -3.80 17.22 -5.26
CA LEU A 70 -2.82 16.68 -4.33
C LEU A 70 -1.50 17.46 -4.30
N GLY A 71 -1.27 18.44 -5.18
CA GLY A 71 -0.01 19.19 -5.32
C GLY A 71 0.44 20.03 -4.12
N ARG A 72 -0.24 19.91 -2.96
CA ARG A 72 0.14 20.51 -1.67
C ARG A 72 -0.03 19.51 -0.52
N PHE A 73 0.20 18.22 -0.75
CA PHE A 73 0.10 17.20 0.30
C PHE A 73 0.92 17.56 1.54
N GLU A 74 2.11 18.14 1.39
CA GLU A 74 3.00 18.47 2.51
C GLU A 74 2.39 19.50 3.46
N ALA A 75 1.42 20.30 2.99
CA ALA A 75 0.70 21.28 3.79
C ALA A 75 -0.61 20.74 4.39
N LEU A 76 -1.03 19.52 4.04
CA LEU A 76 -2.25 18.93 4.58
C LEU A 76 -1.97 18.39 5.99
N SER A 77 -2.84 18.76 6.94
CA SER A 77 -2.79 18.19 8.29
C SER A 77 -3.10 16.70 8.23
N VAL A 78 -2.30 15.88 8.93
CA VAL A 78 -2.61 14.46 9.09
C VAL A 78 -3.93 14.31 9.83
N VAL A 79 -4.93 13.77 9.14
CA VAL A 79 -6.25 13.48 9.72
C VAL A 79 -6.15 12.19 10.53
N LYS A 80 -6.75 12.17 11.72
CA LYS A 80 -6.93 10.91 12.47
C LYS A 80 -7.99 10.08 11.77
N PHE A 81 -7.58 8.96 11.19
CA PHE A 81 -8.51 7.99 10.65
C PHE A 81 -9.17 7.21 11.80
N ASN A 82 -10.48 7.03 11.71
CA ASN A 82 -11.19 6.10 12.59
C ASN A 82 -10.80 4.67 12.19
N GLN A 83 -10.69 3.79 13.18
CA GLN A 83 -10.59 2.36 12.88
C GLN A 83 -11.83 1.94 12.12
N ILE A 84 -11.62 1.22 11.01
CA ILE A 84 -12.71 0.54 10.33
C ILE A 84 -13.29 -0.46 11.34
N PRO A 85 -14.61 -0.47 11.56
CA PRO A 85 -15.23 -1.46 12.44
C PRO A 85 -14.84 -2.86 11.98
N SER A 86 -14.72 -3.80 12.92
CA SER A 86 -14.42 -5.20 12.60
C SER A 86 -15.43 -5.67 11.56
N VAL A 87 -14.96 -5.91 10.34
CA VAL A 87 -15.76 -6.52 9.29
C VAL A 87 -15.90 -8.00 9.64
N ASP A 88 -17.14 -8.52 9.70
CA ASP A 88 -17.33 -9.95 9.87
C ASP A 88 -16.67 -10.66 8.70
N ARG A 89 -15.89 -11.71 8.95
CA ARG A 89 -15.28 -12.51 7.88
C ARG A 89 -16.30 -13.03 6.89
N ASN A 90 -17.55 -13.21 7.31
CA ASN A 90 -18.65 -13.62 6.45
C ASN A 90 -19.07 -12.54 5.44
N ASP A 91 -18.76 -11.28 5.69
CA ASP A 91 -19.04 -10.14 4.80
C ASP A 91 -17.92 -9.91 3.77
N LEU A 92 -16.76 -10.59 3.93
CA LEU A 92 -15.67 -10.52 2.96
C LEU A 92 -15.89 -11.57 1.86
N SER A 93 -15.75 -11.14 0.60
CA SER A 93 -15.78 -12.07 -0.53
C SER A 93 -14.66 -13.09 -0.41
N THR A 94 -15.01 -14.38 -0.35
CA THR A 94 -14.06 -15.50 -0.36
C THR A 94 -13.84 -16.00 -1.78
N ASP A 95 -13.69 -15.10 -2.74
CA ASP A 95 -13.36 -15.48 -4.11
C ASP A 95 -11.97 -16.16 -4.08
N HIS A 96 -12.00 -17.48 -4.17
CA HIS A 96 -10.81 -18.32 -4.30
C HIS A 96 -10.19 -18.04 -5.67
N PHE A 97 -8.99 -17.45 -5.66
CA PHE A 97 -8.08 -17.49 -6.81
C PHE A 97 -7.50 -18.90 -6.99
#